data_AF-A0A0A2WBC6-F1
#
_entry.id   AF-A0A0A2WBC6-F1
#
_cell.length_a   1.000
_cell.length_b   1.000
_cell.length_c   1.000
_cell.angle_alpha   90.00
_cell.angle_beta   90.00
_cell.angle_gamma   90.00
#
_symmetry.space_group_name_H-M   'P 1'
#
loop_
_entity.id
_entity.type
_entity.pdbx_description
1 polymer ?
#
loop_
_entity_poly.entity_id
_entity_poly.type
_entity_poly.pdbx_seq_one_letter_code
_entity_poly.pdbx_strand_id
1 'polypeptide(L)'
;MLRWGILGTSFISDVVAKAILASDASHIQAVFGRDEQRLSAFADRYGIASRYTSLEALLADPAVDAVYVEPQACRGRHPRRESWQKSHSLGEVARHDHD
;
A
#
# COMPACT_ATOMS: atom_id res chain seq x y z
N MET A 1 13.92 -6.99 4.86
CA MET A 1 12.60 -6.58 5.37
C MET A 1 11.92 -5.77 4.28
N LEU A 2 10.75 -6.19 3.82
CA LEU A 2 10.04 -5.62 2.67
C LEU A 2 9.19 -4.43 3.11
N ARG A 3 9.38 -3.27 2.48
CA ARG A 3 8.70 -2.01 2.83
C ARG A 3 7.51 -1.77 1.93
N TRP A 4 6.33 -1.82 2.51
CA TRP A 4 5.05 -1.72 1.81
C TRP A 4 4.49 -0.30 1.81
N GLY A 5 3.95 0.10 0.67
CA GLY A 5 3.02 1.21 0.52
C GLY A 5 1.58 0.71 0.41
N ILE A 6 0.65 1.28 1.17
CA ILE A 6 -0.78 0.94 1.08
C ILE A 6 -1.54 2.06 0.37
N LEU A 7 -2.23 1.76 -0.73
CA LEU A 7 -3.14 2.69 -1.40
C LEU A 7 -4.56 2.49 -0.90
N GLY A 8 -5.02 3.39 -0.04
CA GLY A 8 -6.37 3.37 0.50
C GLY A 8 -6.40 3.37 2.01
N THR A 9 -7.55 3.75 2.55
CA THR A 9 -7.83 3.82 3.99
C THR A 9 -9.16 3.13 4.31
N SER A 10 -9.50 2.10 3.53
CA SER A 10 -10.75 1.34 3.68
C SER A 10 -10.60 0.21 4.70
N PHE A 11 -11.71 -0.49 4.99
CA PHE A 11 -11.69 -1.68 5.82
C PHE A 11 -10.72 -2.77 5.30
N ILE A 12 -10.63 -2.97 3.98
CA ILE A 12 -9.69 -3.94 3.39
C ILE A 12 -8.24 -3.50 3.64
N SER A 13 -7.95 -2.20 3.52
CA SER A 13 -6.63 -1.66 3.88
C SER A 13 -6.25 -1.96 5.34
N ASP A 14 -7.21 -1.96 6.26
CA ASP A 14 -7.00 -2.33 7.67
C ASP A 14 -6.62 -3.82 7.83
N VAL A 15 -7.32 -4.69 7.10
CA VAL A 15 -7.00 -6.14 7.04
C VAL A 15 -5.62 -6.39 6.47
N VAL A 16 -5.27 -5.72 5.37
CA VAL A 16 -3.96 -5.84 4.72
C VAL A 16 -2.84 -5.30 5.61
N ALA A 17 -3.05 -4.15 6.26
CA ALA A 17 -2.08 -3.60 7.21
C ALA A 17 -1.79 -4.58 8.36
N LYS A 18 -2.83 -5.20 8.93
CA LYS A 18 -2.66 -6.22 9.97
C LYS A 18 -1.90 -7.44 9.46
N ALA A 19 -2.19 -7.91 8.25
CA ALA A 19 -1.49 -9.05 7.66
C ALA A 19 0.00 -8.74 7.42
N ILE A 20 0.33 -7.53 6.96
CA ILE A 20 1.71 -7.07 6.77
C ILE A 20 2.44 -7.00 8.11
N LEU A 21 1.82 -6.41 9.13
CA LEU A 21 2.42 -6.27 10.46
C LEU A 21 2.55 -7.60 11.22
N ALA A 22 1.79 -8.63 10.84
CA ALA A 22 1.92 -9.97 11.39
C ALA A 22 3.12 -10.74 10.82
N SER A 23 3.79 -10.23 9.78
CA SER A 23 4.97 -10.84 9.17
C SER A 23 6.24 -10.12 9.61
N ASP A 24 7.17 -10.82 10.27
CA ASP A 24 8.47 -10.26 10.69
C ASP A 24 9.35 -9.82 9.51
N ALA A 25 9.07 -10.33 8.30
CA ALA A 25 9.79 -9.97 7.10
C ALA A 25 9.27 -8.69 6.42
N SER A 26 8.19 -8.08 6.93
CA SER A 26 7.50 -6.96 6.27
C SER A 26 7.24 -5.77 7.21
N HIS A 27 7.16 -4.58 6.63
CA HIS A 27 6.86 -3.34 7.34
C HIS A 27 6.02 -2.42 6.46
N ILE A 28 5.12 -1.62 7.07
CA ILE A 28 4.36 -0.60 6.34
C ILE A 28 5.13 0.71 6.39
N GLN A 29 5.77 1.06 5.28
CA GLN A 29 6.57 2.28 5.19
C GLN A 29 5.69 3.51 4.97
N ALA A 30 4.66 3.37 4.14
CA ALA A 30 3.89 4.51 3.67
C ALA A 30 2.42 4.17 3.42
N VAL A 31 1.56 5.17 3.55
CA VAL A 31 0.15 5.07 3.20
C VAL A 31 -0.25 6.24 2.31
N PHE A 32 -1.11 5.95 1.34
CA PHE A 32 -1.72 6.93 0.46
C PHE A 32 -3.23 6.98 0.63
N GLY A 33 -3.78 8.20 0.63
CA GLY A 33 -5.21 8.44 0.70
C GLY A 33 -5.60 9.78 0.09
N ARG A 34 -6.82 9.84 -0.46
CA ARG A 34 -7.40 11.08 -1.00
C ARG A 34 -8.05 11.97 0.07
N ASP A 35 -8.37 11.38 1.21
CA ASP A 35 -8.99 12.06 2.35
C ASP A 35 -7.94 12.14 3.46
N GLU A 36 -7.47 13.36 3.75
CA GLU A 36 -6.38 13.60 4.70
C GLU A 36 -6.75 13.20 6.13
N GLN A 37 -8.01 13.37 6.52
CA GLN A 37 -8.47 13.05 7.87
C GLN A 37 -8.45 11.53 8.09
N ARG A 38 -8.96 10.76 7.13
CA ARG A 38 -8.90 9.29 7.17
C ARG A 38 -7.48 8.78 7.02
N LEU A 39 -6.66 9.44 6.20
CA LEU A 39 -5.24 9.12 6.04
C LEU A 39 -4.47 9.29 7.35
N SER A 40 -4.63 10.42 8.04
CA SER A 40 -4.00 10.63 9.34
C SER A 40 -4.46 9.58 10.33
N ALA A 41 -5.78 9.39 10.50
CA ALA A 41 -6.31 8.43 11.45
C ALA A 41 -5.79 7.00 11.21
N PHE A 42 -5.67 6.58 9.95
CA PHE A 42 -5.09 5.29 9.59
C PHE A 42 -3.59 5.24 9.90
N ALA A 43 -2.84 6.25 9.48
CA ALA A 43 -1.40 6.33 9.72
C ALA A 43 -1.07 6.34 11.22
N ASP A 44 -1.79 7.12 12.01
CA ASP A 44 -1.65 7.21 13.47
C ASP A 44 -1.96 5.87 14.15
N ARG A 45 -3.01 5.17 13.70
CA ARG A 45 -3.38 3.84 14.22
C ARG A 45 -2.25 2.81 14.08
N TYR A 46 -1.51 2.87 12.97
CA TYR A 46 -0.47 1.90 12.63
C TYR A 46 0.96 2.42 12.83
N GLY A 47 1.13 3.65 13.35
CA GLY A 47 2.44 4.27 13.57
C GLY A 47 3.20 4.60 12.28
N ILE A 48 2.50 4.86 11.18
CA ILE A 48 3.10 5.12 9.86
C ILE A 48 3.44 6.61 9.75
N ALA A 49 4.74 6.92 9.59
CA ALA A 49 5.21 8.29 9.47
C ALA A 49 4.96 8.88 8.07
N SER A 50 5.20 8.11 7.01
CA SER A 50 5.07 8.60 5.64
C SER A 50 3.63 8.53 5.13
N ARG A 51 3.07 9.71 4.84
CA ARG A 51 1.68 9.90 4.39
C ARG A 51 1.69 10.64 3.07
N TYR A 52 0.99 10.10 2.08
CA TYR A 52 0.95 10.69 0.74
C TYR A 52 -0.49 10.95 0.29
N THR A 53 -0.72 12.12 -0.27
CA THR A 53 -1.98 12.48 -0.94
C THR A 53 -1.87 12.43 -2.46
N SER A 54 -0.64 12.24 -2.98
CA SER A 54 -0.36 12.02 -4.39
C SER A 54 0.22 10.61 -4.61
N LEU A 55 -0.35 9.90 -5.58
CA LEU A 55 0.13 8.56 -5.96
C LEU A 55 1.55 8.63 -6.52
N GLU A 56 1.86 9.65 -7.32
CA GLU A 56 3.18 9.84 -7.91
C GLU A 56 4.25 10.06 -6.82
N ALA A 57 3.91 10.82 -5.77
CA ALA A 57 4.84 11.06 -4.66
C ALA A 57 5.15 9.78 -3.89
N LEU A 58 4.17 8.89 -3.70
CA LEU A 58 4.40 7.58 -3.09
C LEU A 58 5.27 6.68 -3.99
N LEU A 59 4.97 6.62 -5.29
CA LEU A 59 5.70 5.76 -6.22
C LEU A 59 7.16 6.20 -6.42
N ALA A 60 7.41 7.50 -6.29
CA ALA A 60 8.74 8.09 -6.33
C ALA A 60 9.56 7.87 -5.04
N ASP A 61 8.95 7.42 -3.95
CA ASP A 61 9.66 7.19 -2.70
C ASP A 61 10.57 5.95 -2.80
N PRO A 62 11.92 6.11 -2.71
CA PRO A 62 12.85 4.99 -2.71
C PRO A 62 12.74 4.12 -1.45
N ALA A 63 12.05 4.59 -0.41
CA ALA A 63 11.77 3.81 0.78
C ALA A 63 10.67 2.76 0.57
N VAL A 64 9.90 2.83 -0.52
CA VAL A 64 8.80 1.90 -0.81
C VAL A 64 9.24 0.85 -1.85
N ASP A 65 9.24 -0.41 -1.41
CA ASP A 65 9.64 -1.56 -2.23
C ASP A 65 8.45 -2.11 -3.04
N ALA A 66 7.28 -2.23 -2.40
CA ALA A 66 6.07 -2.77 -3.00
C ALA A 66 4.84 -1.93 -2.63
N VAL A 67 3.83 -1.90 -3.50
CA VAL A 67 2.60 -1.13 -3.25
C VAL A 67 1.36 -2.02 -3.40
N TYR A 68 0.51 -2.01 -2.38
CA TYR A 68 -0.81 -2.62 -2.43
C TYR A 68 -1.84 -1.63 -3.00
N VAL A 69 -2.55 -2.03 -4.05
CA VAL A 69 -3.57 -1.22 -4.74
C VAL A 69 -4.95 -1.84 -4.50
N GLU A 70 -5.84 -1.15 -3.75
CA GLU A 70 -7.23 -1.62 -3.66
C GLU A 70 -7.94 -1.48 -5.02
N PRO A 71 -8.69 -2.49 -5.49
CA PRO A 71 -9.38 -2.46 -6.79
C PRO A 71 -10.36 -1.28 -6.95
N GLN A 72 -10.97 -0.82 -5.85
CA GLN A 72 -11.87 0.35 -5.89
C GLN A 72 -11.16 1.69 -6.03
N ALA A 73 -9.85 1.77 -5.78
CA ALA A 73 -9.07 3.00 -5.97
C ALA A 73 -8.99 3.40 -7.46
N CYS A 74 -9.17 2.44 -8.38
CA CYS A 74 -9.09 2.65 -9.84
C CYS A 74 -10.44 2.88 -10.54
N ARG A 75 -11.57 3.01 -9.83
CA ARG A 75 -12.89 3.28 -10.45
C ARG A 75 -13.07 4.76 -10.80
N GLY A 76 -12.21 5.27 -11.68
CA GLY A 76 -12.30 6.64 -12.19
C GLY A 76 -11.01 7.08 -12.89
N ARG A 77 -11.04 7.10 -14.22
CA ARG A 77 -9.97 7.47 -15.15
C ARG A 77 -8.89 6.40 -15.33
N HIS A 78 -8.75 5.96 -16.58
CA HIS A 78 -7.66 5.16 -17.10
C HIS A 78 -6.51 6.11 -17.50
N PRO A 79 -5.36 6.16 -16.81
CA PRO A 79 -4.14 6.55 -17.45
C PRO A 79 -3.52 5.32 -18.12
N ARG A 80 -2.96 5.59 -19.30
CA ARG A 80 -2.38 4.69 -20.26
C ARG A 80 -1.43 3.66 -19.62
N ARG A 81 -1.48 2.46 -20.20
CA ARG A 81 -0.61 1.31 -19.93
C ARG A 81 0.85 1.68 -20.11
N GLU A 82 1.57 2.06 -19.07
CA GLU A 82 3.03 2.14 -19.09
C GLU A 82 3.52 2.10 -17.64
N SER A 83 4.26 1.04 -17.28
CA SER A 83 4.96 0.82 -15.99
C SER A 83 4.13 0.45 -14.73
N TRP A 84 3.54 -0.76 -14.71
CA TRP A 84 3.20 -1.49 -13.46
C TRP A 84 4.41 -2.28 -12.93
N GLN A 85 5.60 -1.66 -12.84
CA GLN A 85 6.85 -2.39 -12.54
C GLN A 85 7.15 -2.56 -11.03
N LYS A 86 6.22 -2.18 -10.14
CA LYS A 86 6.28 -2.43 -8.69
C LYS A 86 5.04 -3.11 -8.11
N SER A 87 4.17 -3.65 -8.96
CA SER A 87 2.88 -4.19 -8.54
C SER A 87 2.89 -5.71 -8.63
N HIS A 88 3.35 -6.37 -7.57
CA HIS A 88 2.80 -7.67 -7.24
C HIS A 88 1.38 -7.43 -6.73
N SER A 89 0.40 -7.44 -7.65
CA SER A 89 -1.02 -7.44 -7.31
C SER A 89 -1.30 -8.70 -6.50
N LEU A 90 -1.32 -8.57 -5.16
CA LEU A 90 -1.81 -9.59 -4.24
C LEU A 90 -3.35 -9.66 -4.35
N GLY A 91 -3.82 -10.07 -5.53
CA GLY A 91 -5.13 -10.72 -5.74
C GLY A 91 -4.99 -12.25 -5.81
N GLU A 92 -3.75 -12.75 -5.84
CA GLU A 92 -3.44 -14.17 -5.74
C GLU A 92 -2.32 -14.31 -4.71
N VAL A 93 -2.67 -14.73 -3.49
CA VAL A 93 -1.69 -15.21 -2.51
C VAL A 93 -1.16 -16.54 -3.04
N ALA A 94 -0.22 -16.47 -3.97
CA ALA A 94 0.64 -17.61 -4.26
C ALA A 94 1.57 -17.77 -3.06
N ARG A 95 1.18 -18.67 -2.15
CA ARG A 95 2.09 -19.31 -1.21
C ARG A 95 3.34 -19.72 -1.99
N HIS A 96 4.47 -19.09 -1.70
CA HIS A 96 5.75 -19.71 -1.96
C HIS A 96 6.29 -20.18 -0.62
N ASP A 97 6.01 -21.46 -0.39
CA ASP A 97 6.71 -22.34 0.52
C ASP A 97 8.22 -22.18 0.29
N HIS A 98 8.96 -21.95 1.37
CA HIS A 98 10.39 -22.18 1.37
C HIS A 98 10.77 -22.81 2.71
N ASP A 99 11.07 -24.10 2.59
CA ASP A 99 11.66 -25.08 3.52
C ASP A 99 10.76 -25.67 4.62
#